data_AF-A0A8J8NUZ4-F1
#
_entry.id   AF-A0A8J8NUZ4-F1
#
_cell.length_a   1.000
_cell.length_b   1.000
_cell.length_c   1.000
_cell.angle_alpha   90.00
_cell.angle_beta   90.00
_cell.angle_gamma   90.00
#
_symmetry.space_group_name_H-M   'P 1'
#
loop_
_entity.id
_entity.type
_entity.pdbx_description
1 polymer ?
#
loop_
_entity_poly.entity_id
_entity_poly.type
_entity_poly.pdbx_seq_one_letter_code
_entity_poly.pdbx_strand_id
1 'polypeptide(L)'
;MEQIQPLPIDLLILYASQTGNCEQISEDLLDRLKQSFPKARRFVFNDHPKKFDLQAKDRLKVCVFVMSSTGNGEFPDNGDALYRQLRKYTASMEGLPTQQSEMLSHVSYTILGLGDSNYSKYQGAPRTLEAALLKLGAQQFYPRGEADEATSLELVVEPWLEKLPLALKKEISNLKSINAEELKKRLTPIMIDEVQQIEPEAKKTVEHLTAHAIVTGGKFLIDTPDRQVIELELLVDKEVSKDLIDVGSSFSIYPQNRKEDVDFVISQMGWDESALIGNKTVREMVTQDIDIRSEKLKLSKFLSEYDMQFVPEELKKDPYLTLMRFVSHKDRLEGIPYSIIEDDLPRIKPRYFSIVNDPYLVTDSKSRTFQICFTVHKFGEHKMEGFCTSFLKDQMLSLDKAKIRVHFSHSNRIIHFDQDKWLHSQQPLIMICHGTGVVPFVSILSRIQSLLSLNQPFSFGPVSLFLGIRNNHEDFLYKEHLLKVIAELQSINSSCTLGVACSRELIGQEENMIKGYVQEYVSKMADQVREQVREGNGVIMVCGNKNTLGKSVMSVLSDVVLSSDEVDKLKRENRLILELWNE
;
A
#
# COMPACT_ATOMS: atom_id res chain seq x y z
N MET A 1 31.23 9.19 47.17
CA MET A 1 30.21 9.55 46.17
C MET A 1 30.81 9.29 44.80
N GLU A 2 30.57 8.11 44.24
CA GLU A 2 30.94 7.83 42.84
C GLU A 2 30.14 8.77 41.94
N GLN A 3 30.83 9.59 41.14
CA GLN A 3 30.19 10.35 40.07
C GLN A 3 29.68 9.35 39.04
N ILE A 4 28.37 9.14 39.02
CA ILE A 4 27.71 8.34 37.99
C ILE A 4 27.93 9.07 36.66
N GLN A 5 28.72 8.47 35.76
CA GLN A 5 28.82 8.96 34.39
C GLN A 5 27.41 8.93 33.76
N PRO A 6 26.98 9.98 33.03
CA PRO A 6 25.68 9.99 32.40
C PRO A 6 25.61 8.83 31.38
N LEU A 7 24.69 7.90 31.59
CA LEU A 7 24.47 6.80 30.67
C LEU A 7 24.13 7.36 29.27
N PRO A 8 24.70 6.79 28.19
CA PRO A 8 24.43 7.24 26.84
C PRO A 8 22.96 7.01 26.47
N ILE A 9 22.29 8.09 26.06
CA ILE A 9 20.93 8.06 25.50
C ILE A 9 21.04 7.73 24.02
N ASP A 10 20.30 6.73 23.56
CA ASP A 10 20.21 6.39 22.14
C ASP A 10 18.98 7.07 21.53
N LEU A 11 19.18 7.85 20.46
CA LEU A 11 18.10 8.38 19.63
C LEU A 11 17.92 7.48 18.40
N LEU A 12 16.78 6.80 18.33
CA LEU A 12 16.46 5.82 17.30
C LEU A 12 15.27 6.32 16.47
N ILE A 13 15.43 6.37 15.15
CA ILE A 13 14.35 6.61 14.20
C ILE A 13 14.01 5.25 13.58
N LEU A 14 12.79 4.79 13.82
CA LEU A 14 12.32 3.49 13.37
C LEU A 14 11.25 3.71 12.31
N TYR A 15 11.29 2.98 11.20
CA TYR A 15 10.26 3.09 10.17
C TYR A 15 9.68 1.77 9.67
N ALA A 16 8.43 1.84 9.23
CA ALA A 16 7.75 0.81 8.46
C ALA A 16 6.94 1.48 7.34
N SER A 17 7.07 1.00 6.10
CA SER A 17 6.53 1.66 4.91
C SER A 17 6.15 0.63 3.87
N GLN A 18 4.93 0.74 3.32
CA GLN A 18 4.50 -0.14 2.23
C GLN A 18 5.02 0.33 0.87
N THR A 19 4.92 1.63 0.60
CA THR A 19 5.24 2.25 -0.70
C THR A 19 6.40 3.26 -0.62
N GLY A 20 7.22 3.17 0.43
CA GLY A 20 8.40 4.04 0.62
C GLY A 20 8.16 5.46 1.17
N ASN A 21 6.92 5.89 1.40
CA ASN A 21 6.65 7.23 1.97
C ASN A 21 7.24 7.43 3.37
N CYS A 22 6.99 6.50 4.30
CA CYS A 22 7.53 6.59 5.67
C CYS A 22 9.04 6.39 5.70
N GLU A 23 9.56 5.58 4.78
CA GLU A 23 10.99 5.41 4.58
C GLU A 23 11.65 6.74 4.23
N GLN A 24 11.11 7.46 3.24
CA GLN A 24 11.64 8.77 2.84
C GLN A 24 11.54 9.80 3.96
N ILE A 25 10.40 9.89 4.65
CA ILE A 25 10.22 10.82 5.77
C ILE A 25 11.22 10.54 6.89
N SER A 26 11.47 9.27 7.20
CA SER A 26 12.42 8.88 8.25
C SER A 26 13.87 9.20 7.90
N GLU A 27 14.22 9.15 6.61
CA GLU A 27 15.53 9.53 6.10
C GLU A 27 15.73 11.06 6.17
N ASP A 28 14.78 11.83 5.65
CA ASP A 28 14.79 13.29 5.70
C ASP A 28 14.87 13.79 7.15
N LEU A 29 14.14 13.13 8.06
CA LEU A 29 14.20 13.41 9.48
C LEU A 29 15.58 13.13 10.07
N LEU A 30 16.22 12.01 9.72
CA LEU A 30 17.58 11.71 10.19
C LEU A 30 18.55 12.81 9.77
N ASP A 31 18.52 13.22 8.51
CA ASP A 31 19.41 14.25 7.98
C ASP A 31 19.19 15.61 8.66
N ARG A 32 17.92 15.99 8.88
CA ARG A 32 17.58 17.20 9.65
C ARG A 32 18.09 17.13 11.09
N LEU A 33 18.06 15.96 11.72
CA LEU A 33 18.45 15.80 13.12
C LEU A 33 19.96 15.63 13.30
N LYS A 34 20.72 15.12 12.32
CA LYS A 34 22.18 14.88 12.42
C LYS A 34 22.96 16.11 12.93
N GLN A 35 22.56 17.33 12.55
CA GLN A 35 23.20 18.56 13.02
C GLN A 35 23.10 18.76 14.54
N SER A 36 21.94 18.46 15.14
CA SER A 36 21.70 18.61 16.59
C SER A 36 21.96 17.32 17.38
N PHE A 37 21.88 16.17 16.71
CA PHE A 37 21.94 14.83 17.28
C PHE A 37 22.80 13.91 16.39
N PRO A 38 24.14 14.09 16.40
CA PRO A 38 25.04 13.37 15.48
C PRO A 38 25.09 11.85 15.69
N LYS A 39 24.58 11.35 16.82
CA LYS A 39 24.48 9.91 17.14
C LYS A 39 23.11 9.30 16.85
N ALA A 40 22.19 10.06 16.25
CA ALA A 40 20.90 9.54 15.82
C ALA A 40 21.10 8.42 14.79
N ARG A 41 20.32 7.34 14.90
CA ARG A 41 20.39 6.19 13.98
C ARG A 41 19.00 5.87 13.46
N ARG A 42 18.93 5.38 12.23
CA ARG A 42 17.69 4.97 11.56
C ARG A 42 17.69 3.47 11.31
N PHE A 43 16.57 2.81 11.55
CA PHE A 43 16.38 1.36 11.34
C PHE A 43 14.99 1.06 10.78
N VAL A 44 14.88 -0.04 10.04
CA VAL A 44 13.58 -0.62 9.65
C VAL A 44 13.03 -1.39 10.85
N PHE A 45 11.71 -1.41 11.07
CA PHE A 45 11.11 -2.21 12.16
C PHE A 45 11.53 -3.69 12.12
N ASN A 46 11.59 -4.27 10.93
CA ASN A 46 11.99 -5.67 10.72
C ASN A 46 13.51 -5.92 10.73
N ASP A 47 14.35 -4.90 10.97
CA ASP A 47 15.78 -5.13 11.13
C ASP A 47 16.06 -6.12 12.26
N HIS A 48 17.11 -6.94 12.08
CA HIS A 48 17.45 -7.97 13.06
C HIS A 48 17.68 -7.33 14.45
N PRO A 49 17.21 -7.93 15.56
CA PRO A 49 17.39 -7.41 16.93
C PRO A 49 18.85 -7.18 17.38
N LYS A 50 19.82 -7.59 16.56
CA LYS A 50 21.25 -7.33 16.79
C LYS A 50 21.65 -5.91 16.36
N LYS A 51 20.87 -5.28 15.46
CA LYS A 51 21.07 -3.89 15.02
C LYS A 51 20.51 -2.90 16.04
N PHE A 52 19.32 -3.18 16.56
CA PHE A 52 18.71 -2.47 17.68
C PHE A 52 17.84 -3.44 18.50
N ASP A 53 17.78 -3.25 19.81
CA ASP A 53 16.92 -4.00 20.71
C ASP A 53 16.21 -3.04 21.66
N LEU A 54 14.89 -2.93 21.57
CA LEU A 54 14.10 -2.07 22.44
C LEU A 54 14.03 -2.60 23.88
N GLN A 55 14.28 -3.89 24.11
CA GLN A 55 14.19 -4.51 25.43
C GLN A 55 15.49 -4.39 26.21
N ALA A 56 16.62 -4.21 25.53
CA ALA A 56 17.93 -4.08 26.15
C ALA A 56 17.91 -2.91 27.14
N LYS A 57 18.09 -3.18 28.44
CA LYS A 57 18.10 -2.15 29.49
C LYS A 57 19.51 -1.58 29.76
N ASP A 58 20.36 -1.58 28.74
CA ASP A 58 21.73 -1.07 28.79
C ASP A 58 21.80 0.46 28.70
N ARG A 59 20.78 1.06 28.08
CA ARG A 59 20.70 2.49 27.76
C ARG A 59 19.26 2.98 27.77
N LEU A 60 19.08 4.26 28.13
CA LEU A 60 17.82 4.96 27.86
C LEU A 60 17.66 5.15 26.35
N LYS A 61 16.44 4.97 25.85
CA LYS A 61 16.13 5.04 24.42
C LYS A 61 15.07 6.09 24.16
N VAL A 62 15.33 6.96 23.21
CA VAL A 62 14.36 7.92 22.67
C VAL A 62 14.05 7.48 21.25
N CYS A 63 12.82 7.03 21.01
CA CYS A 63 12.39 6.40 19.77
C CYS A 63 11.39 7.27 19.02
N VAL A 64 11.66 7.54 17.75
CA VAL A 64 10.72 8.17 16.82
C VAL A 64 10.26 7.11 15.84
N PHE A 65 9.01 6.69 15.92
CA PHE A 65 8.41 5.72 15.00
C PHE A 65 7.73 6.47 13.85
N VAL A 66 8.07 6.14 12.60
CA VAL A 66 7.44 6.69 11.39
C VAL A 66 6.85 5.53 10.59
N MET A 67 5.53 5.39 10.56
CA MET A 67 4.94 4.20 9.95
C MET A 67 3.61 4.45 9.23
N SER A 68 3.39 3.70 8.14
CA SER A 68 2.11 3.67 7.44
C SER A 68 1.20 2.57 7.99
N SER A 69 -0.10 2.68 7.75
CA SER A 69 -1.06 1.59 7.92
C SER A 69 -1.48 1.07 6.54
N THR A 70 -1.60 -0.24 6.37
CA THR A 70 -2.16 -0.83 5.13
C THR A 70 -3.69 -0.93 5.23
N GLY A 71 -4.36 -1.29 4.12
CA GLY A 71 -5.81 -1.14 3.95
C GLY A 71 -6.67 -1.72 5.08
N ASN A 72 -6.29 -2.86 5.64
CA ASN A 72 -7.01 -3.51 6.75
C ASN A 72 -6.52 -3.10 8.14
N GLY A 73 -5.88 -1.92 8.27
CA GLY A 73 -5.32 -1.43 9.52
C GLY A 73 -4.08 -2.21 9.98
N GLU A 74 -3.44 -2.95 9.07
CA GLU A 74 -2.31 -3.83 9.38
C GLU A 74 -0.98 -3.09 9.22
N PHE A 75 0.06 -3.69 9.79
CA PHE A 75 1.42 -3.18 9.65
C PHE A 75 1.89 -3.40 8.20
N PRO A 76 2.74 -2.51 7.66
CA PRO A 76 3.44 -2.77 6.41
C PRO A 76 4.31 -4.02 6.50
N ASP A 77 4.64 -4.62 5.37
CA ASP A 77 5.41 -5.88 5.28
C ASP A 77 6.79 -5.80 5.96
N ASN A 78 7.36 -4.59 6.05
CA ASN A 78 8.63 -4.32 6.75
C ASN A 78 8.46 -3.86 8.21
N GLY A 79 7.24 -3.97 8.77
CA GLY A 79 6.82 -3.46 10.07
C GLY A 79 6.31 -4.49 11.08
N ASP A 80 5.98 -5.69 10.62
CA ASP A 80 5.23 -6.68 11.39
C ASP A 80 6.06 -7.43 12.45
N ALA A 81 7.37 -7.64 12.22
CA ALA A 81 8.22 -8.43 13.10
C ALA A 81 8.42 -7.77 14.48
N LEU A 82 8.65 -6.45 14.51
CA LEU A 82 8.77 -5.71 15.76
C LEU A 82 7.49 -5.80 16.58
N TYR A 83 6.34 -5.57 15.94
CA TYR A 83 5.05 -5.66 16.63
C TYR A 83 4.78 -7.07 17.15
N ARG A 84 5.05 -8.12 16.37
CA ARG A 84 4.91 -9.52 16.83
C ARG A 84 5.77 -9.81 18.06
N GLN A 85 6.98 -9.25 18.14
CA GLN A 85 7.81 -9.39 19.34
C GLN A 85 7.15 -8.73 20.56
N LEU A 86 6.69 -7.49 20.43
CA LEU A 86 5.99 -6.79 21.52
C LEU A 86 4.70 -7.52 21.92
N ARG A 87 3.95 -8.05 20.93
CA ARG A 87 2.69 -8.75 21.13
C ARG A 87 2.82 -9.98 22.02
N LYS A 88 3.93 -10.72 21.93
CA LYS A 88 4.19 -11.90 22.79
C LYS A 88 4.11 -11.56 24.28
N TYR A 89 4.59 -10.38 24.66
CA TYR A 89 4.57 -9.91 26.04
C TYR A 89 3.23 -9.28 26.41
N THR A 90 2.53 -8.65 25.47
CA THR A 90 1.21 -8.08 25.75
C THR A 90 0.10 -9.11 25.86
N ALA A 91 0.25 -10.25 25.18
CA ALA A 91 -0.70 -11.37 25.18
C ALA A 91 -0.82 -12.04 26.55
N SER A 92 0.31 -12.25 27.26
CA SER A 92 0.30 -12.77 28.64
C SER A 92 -0.34 -11.81 29.64
N MET A 93 -0.64 -10.58 29.22
CA MET A 93 -1.28 -9.54 30.02
C MET A 93 -2.74 -9.27 29.58
N GLU A 94 -3.33 -10.08 28.70
CA GLU A 94 -4.75 -9.95 28.34
C GLU A 94 -5.67 -10.43 29.48
N GLY A 95 -6.71 -9.65 29.81
CA GLY A 95 -7.66 -9.97 30.88
C GLY A 95 -7.25 -9.56 32.31
N LEU A 96 -6.02 -9.06 32.50
CA LEU A 96 -5.56 -8.53 33.79
C LEU A 96 -5.89 -7.02 33.91
N PRO A 97 -6.36 -6.54 35.08
CA PRO A 97 -6.68 -5.12 35.28
C PRO A 97 -5.41 -4.27 35.23
N THR A 98 -5.39 -3.28 34.33
CA THR A 98 -4.52 -2.07 34.29
C THR A 98 -3.09 -2.21 34.84
N GLN A 99 -2.44 -3.37 34.72
CA GLN A 99 -1.04 -3.53 35.07
C GLN A 99 -0.20 -3.15 33.85
N GLN A 100 0.42 -1.98 33.94
CA GLN A 100 1.49 -1.60 33.02
C GLN A 100 2.75 -2.37 33.42
N SER A 101 3.34 -3.08 32.47
CA SER A 101 4.65 -3.70 32.66
C SER A 101 5.73 -2.62 32.69
N GLU A 102 6.80 -2.80 33.45
CA GLU A 102 7.98 -1.90 33.43
C GLU A 102 9.03 -2.35 32.39
N MET A 103 8.67 -3.23 31.45
CA MET A 103 9.61 -3.84 30.50
C MET A 103 10.30 -2.79 29.62
N LEU A 104 9.54 -1.83 29.11
CA LEU A 104 10.01 -0.72 28.27
C LEU A 104 10.03 0.61 29.01
N SER A 105 10.10 0.62 30.35
CA SER A 105 10.16 1.85 31.17
C SER A 105 11.35 2.78 30.86
N HIS A 106 12.37 2.25 30.19
CA HIS A 106 13.56 2.96 29.74
C HIS A 106 13.42 3.55 28.31
N VAL A 107 12.29 3.30 27.65
CA VAL A 107 11.97 3.77 26.31
C VAL A 107 11.02 4.95 26.40
N SER A 108 11.44 6.08 25.85
CA SER A 108 10.59 7.23 25.57
C SER A 108 10.29 7.24 24.07
N TYR A 109 9.04 7.46 23.68
CA TYR A 109 8.65 7.36 22.27
C TYR A 109 7.74 8.47 21.77
N THR A 110 7.68 8.59 20.46
CA THR A 110 6.64 9.30 19.71
C THR A 110 6.38 8.58 18.39
N ILE A 111 5.19 8.76 17.81
CA ILE A 111 4.78 8.11 16.57
C ILE A 111 4.32 9.17 15.56
N LEU A 112 4.76 9.06 14.31
CA LEU A 112 4.13 9.69 13.15
C LEU A 112 3.50 8.58 12.31
N GLY A 113 2.16 8.53 12.33
CA GLY A 113 1.37 7.57 11.59
C GLY A 113 0.84 8.16 10.29
N LEU A 114 1.03 7.45 9.17
CA LEU A 114 0.43 7.78 7.88
C LEU A 114 -0.73 6.81 7.63
N GLY A 115 -1.94 7.34 7.48
CA GLY A 115 -3.14 6.55 7.19
C GLY A 115 -4.08 7.28 6.25
N ASP A 116 -5.20 6.64 5.93
CA ASP A 116 -6.23 7.19 5.05
C ASP A 116 -7.61 6.99 5.70
N SER A 117 -8.28 8.09 6.03
CA SER A 117 -9.57 8.06 6.75
C SER A 117 -10.72 7.47 5.94
N ASN A 118 -10.52 7.22 4.63
CA ASN A 118 -11.48 6.47 3.85
C ASN A 118 -11.56 5.00 4.29
N TYR A 119 -10.46 4.42 4.80
CA TYR A 119 -10.44 3.01 5.22
C TYR A 119 -11.03 2.81 6.62
N SER A 120 -11.58 1.61 6.86
CA SER A 120 -12.28 1.27 8.10
C SER A 120 -11.40 1.38 9.35
N LYS A 121 -10.11 1.06 9.23
CA LYS A 121 -9.13 1.09 10.32
C LYS A 121 -8.12 2.22 10.13
N TYR A 122 -8.62 3.44 10.03
CA TYR A 122 -7.79 4.65 10.00
C TYR A 122 -6.78 4.65 11.17
N GLN A 123 -5.48 4.78 10.82
CA GLN A 123 -4.37 4.74 11.78
C GLN A 123 -4.30 3.43 12.60
N GLY A 124 -4.82 2.33 12.05
CA GLY A 124 -4.91 1.03 12.74
C GLY A 124 -3.58 0.54 13.29
N ALA A 125 -2.55 0.43 12.44
CA ALA A 125 -1.23 -0.06 12.87
C ALA A 125 -0.50 0.90 13.84
N PRO A 126 -0.42 2.23 13.59
CA PRO A 126 0.13 3.21 14.54
C PRO A 126 -0.52 3.18 15.93
N ARG A 127 -1.86 3.09 15.98
CA ARG A 127 -2.61 3.01 17.25
C ARG A 127 -2.38 1.69 17.97
N THR A 128 -2.30 0.59 17.22
CA THR A 128 -2.00 -0.75 17.76
C THR A 128 -0.59 -0.81 18.36
N LEU A 129 0.41 -0.22 17.69
CA LEU A 129 1.77 -0.09 18.22
C LEU A 129 1.79 0.76 19.49
N GLU A 130 1.13 1.91 19.49
CA GLU A 130 1.07 2.78 20.68
C GLU A 130 0.49 2.05 21.89
N ALA A 131 -0.64 1.34 21.70
CA ALA A 131 -1.27 0.58 22.76
C ALA A 131 -0.32 -0.47 23.34
N ALA A 132 0.46 -1.16 22.50
CA ALA A 132 1.47 -2.12 22.96
C ALA A 132 2.62 -1.44 23.73
N LEU A 133 3.14 -0.32 23.23
CA LEU A 133 4.21 0.44 23.88
C LEU A 133 3.79 0.95 25.27
N LEU A 134 2.59 1.53 25.39
CA LEU A 134 2.03 2.00 26.65
C LEU A 134 1.82 0.86 27.65
N LYS A 135 1.26 -0.28 27.18
CA LYS A 135 1.05 -1.46 28.03
C LYS A 135 2.37 -2.03 28.57
N LEU A 136 3.46 -1.87 27.82
CA LEU A 136 4.81 -2.28 28.20
C LEU A 136 5.60 -1.21 28.97
N GLY A 137 4.97 -0.08 29.32
CA GLY A 137 5.55 0.95 30.19
C GLY A 137 6.42 2.00 29.50
N ALA A 138 6.46 2.01 28.16
CA ALA A 138 7.13 3.07 27.43
C ALA A 138 6.41 4.42 27.62
N GLN A 139 7.16 5.52 27.58
CA GLN A 139 6.64 6.86 27.89
C GLN A 139 6.53 7.74 26.64
N GLN A 140 5.34 8.27 26.35
CA GLN A 140 5.18 9.20 25.24
C GLN A 140 5.75 10.58 25.60
N PHE A 141 6.74 11.07 24.85
CA PHE A 141 7.34 12.39 25.09
C PHE A 141 6.80 13.48 24.14
N TYR A 142 6.20 13.08 23.03
CA TYR A 142 5.63 13.97 22.03
C TYR A 142 4.35 13.34 21.45
N PRO A 143 3.28 14.13 21.20
CA PRO A 143 2.01 13.58 20.74
C PRO A 143 2.15 12.84 19.40
N ARG A 144 1.39 11.75 19.24
CA ARG A 144 1.29 11.04 17.97
C ARG A 144 0.78 11.99 16.88
N GLY A 145 1.50 12.08 15.77
CA GLY A 145 0.99 12.69 14.55
C GLY A 145 0.15 11.67 13.78
N GLU A 146 -1.07 12.02 13.41
CA GLU A 146 -1.94 11.21 12.56
C GLU A 146 -2.15 11.93 11.22
N ALA A 147 -1.28 11.65 10.25
CA ALA A 147 -1.37 12.22 8.92
C ALA A 147 -2.43 11.48 8.09
N ASP A 148 -3.27 12.23 7.38
CA ASP A 148 -4.38 11.68 6.59
C ASP A 148 -4.18 11.91 5.08
N GLU A 149 -4.01 10.81 4.35
CA GLU A 149 -3.89 10.83 2.89
C GLU A 149 -5.20 11.28 2.22
N ALA A 150 -6.36 11.18 2.87
CA ALA A 150 -7.62 11.71 2.32
C ALA A 150 -7.64 13.24 2.21
N THR A 151 -6.95 13.96 3.10
CA THR A 151 -6.93 15.42 3.10
C THR A 151 -5.62 16.01 2.58
N SER A 152 -4.51 15.29 2.78
CA SER A 152 -3.11 15.58 2.42
C SER A 152 -2.23 15.31 3.64
N LEU A 153 -1.18 14.50 3.43
CA LEU A 153 -0.25 14.13 4.49
C LEU A 153 0.52 15.33 5.05
N GLU A 154 0.87 16.29 4.18
CA GLU A 154 1.72 17.45 4.52
C GLU A 154 1.12 18.33 5.60
N LEU A 155 -0.21 18.39 5.70
CA LEU A 155 -0.94 19.17 6.71
C LEU A 155 -0.56 18.77 8.15
N VAL A 156 -0.13 17.53 8.35
CA VAL A 156 0.29 17.00 9.65
C VAL A 156 1.78 16.73 9.68
N VAL A 157 2.34 16.12 8.62
CA VAL A 157 3.75 15.71 8.58
C VAL A 157 4.68 16.91 8.79
N GLU A 158 4.54 17.99 8.02
CA GLU A 158 5.46 19.13 8.11
C GLU A 158 5.39 19.85 9.46
N PRO A 159 4.20 20.29 9.96
CA PRO A 159 4.12 20.93 11.26
C PRO A 159 4.57 20.04 12.42
N TRP A 160 4.39 18.72 12.29
CA TRP A 160 4.82 17.76 13.30
C TRP A 160 6.35 17.63 13.30
N LEU A 161 6.99 17.51 12.13
CA LEU A 161 8.45 17.44 11.97
C LEU A 161 9.13 18.74 12.40
N GLU A 162 8.53 19.91 12.17
CA GLU A 162 9.08 21.20 12.60
C GLU A 162 9.23 21.33 14.12
N LYS A 163 8.27 20.80 14.86
CA LYS A 163 8.23 20.89 16.33
C LYS A 163 9.03 19.78 17.03
N LEU A 164 9.28 18.66 16.34
CA LEU A 164 9.95 17.49 16.89
C LEU A 164 11.36 17.78 17.45
N PRO A 165 12.26 18.56 16.80
CA PRO A 165 13.60 18.82 17.34
C PRO A 165 13.58 19.50 18.72
N LEU A 166 12.62 20.39 18.96
CA LEU A 166 12.46 21.05 20.27
C LEU A 166 11.98 20.06 21.32
N ALA A 167 11.02 19.19 20.97
CA ALA A 167 10.54 18.13 21.86
C ALA A 167 11.66 17.15 22.22
N LEU A 168 12.48 16.73 21.24
CA LEU A 168 13.65 15.87 21.45
C LEU A 168 14.69 16.51 22.39
N LYS A 169 15.01 17.79 22.20
CA LYS A 169 15.94 18.51 23.08
C LYS A 169 15.42 18.54 24.52
N LYS A 170 14.14 18.83 24.70
CA LYS A 170 13.49 18.85 26.02
C LYS A 170 13.52 17.46 26.67
N GLU A 171 13.17 16.42 25.92
CA GLU A 171 13.13 15.06 26.46
C GLU A 171 14.52 14.54 26.83
N ILE A 172 15.51 14.72 25.96
CA ILE A 172 16.90 14.34 26.26
C ILE A 172 17.43 15.13 27.47
N SER A 173 17.02 16.39 27.64
CA SER A 173 17.35 17.16 28.84
C SER A 173 16.71 16.58 30.10
N ASN A 174 15.43 16.20 30.04
CA ASN A 174 14.71 15.56 31.15
C ASN A 174 15.36 14.23 31.52
N LEU A 175 15.68 13.39 30.54
CA LEU A 175 16.31 12.09 30.79
C LEU A 175 17.71 12.22 31.42
N LYS A 176 18.44 13.29 31.08
CA LYS A 176 19.75 13.59 31.70
C LYS A 176 19.64 14.09 33.14
N SER A 177 18.49 14.62 33.55
CA SER A 177 18.25 15.10 34.92
C SER A 177 17.60 14.08 35.85
N ILE A 178 17.33 12.86 35.36
CA ILE A 178 16.82 11.75 36.17
C ILE A 178 17.83 11.39 37.26
N ASN A 179 17.34 11.15 38.48
CA ASN A 179 18.18 10.77 39.61
C ASN A 179 18.65 9.30 39.51
N ALA A 180 19.68 8.95 40.29
CA ALA A 180 20.30 7.62 40.23
C ALA A 180 19.34 6.47 40.55
N GLU A 181 18.41 6.66 41.50
CA GLU A 181 17.47 5.63 41.93
C GLU A 181 16.43 5.33 40.84
N GLU A 182 15.85 6.37 40.24
CA GLU A 182 14.90 6.25 39.14
C GLU A 182 15.56 5.68 37.88
N LEU A 183 16.79 6.11 37.58
CA LEU A 183 17.56 5.56 36.46
C LEU A 183 17.83 4.06 36.65
N LYS A 184 18.25 3.67 37.86
CA LYS A 184 18.47 2.27 38.22
C LYS A 184 17.17 1.48 38.08
N LYS A 185 16.04 2.00 38.54
CA LYS A 185 14.73 1.36 38.38
C LYS A 185 14.39 1.12 36.90
N ARG A 186 14.50 2.15 36.06
CA ARG A 186 14.16 2.05 34.61
C ARG A 186 15.04 1.03 33.89
N LEU A 187 16.33 0.97 34.23
CA LEU A 187 17.32 0.08 33.63
C LEU A 187 17.43 -1.30 34.32
N THR A 188 16.67 -1.56 35.38
CA THR A 188 16.70 -2.87 36.06
C THR A 188 16.10 -3.92 35.12
N PRO A 189 16.87 -4.95 34.71
CA PRO A 189 16.35 -6.06 33.91
C PRO A 189 15.18 -6.71 34.64
N ILE A 190 14.06 -6.88 33.94
CA ILE A 190 12.98 -7.70 34.46
C ILE A 190 13.36 -9.15 34.13
N MET A 191 13.60 -9.96 35.16
CA MET A 191 13.64 -11.42 34.98
C MET A 191 12.22 -11.85 34.65
N ILE A 192 11.99 -12.17 33.39
CA ILE A 192 10.72 -12.73 32.95
C ILE A 192 10.76 -14.20 33.38
N ASP A 193 10.19 -14.51 34.54
CA ASP A 193 9.90 -15.90 34.90
C ASP A 193 9.03 -16.49 33.80
N GLU A 194 9.60 -17.51 33.15
CA GLU A 194 9.05 -18.36 32.11
C GLU A 194 7.84 -17.75 31.37
N VAL A 195 8.13 -16.98 30.31
CA VAL A 195 7.19 -16.92 29.18
C VAL A 195 6.93 -18.38 28.82
N GLN A 196 5.78 -18.91 29.22
CA GLN A 196 5.30 -20.20 28.74
C GLN A 196 5.57 -20.20 27.25
N GLN A 197 6.36 -21.17 26.79
CA GLN A 197 6.56 -21.40 25.38
C GLN A 197 5.17 -21.60 24.79
N ILE A 198 4.57 -20.50 24.29
CA ILE A 198 3.45 -20.59 23.37
C ILE A 198 4.05 -21.39 22.23
N GLU A 199 3.58 -22.64 22.11
CA GLU A 199 3.97 -23.53 21.03
C GLU A 199 3.96 -22.72 19.73
N PRO A 200 5.00 -22.84 18.88
CA PRO A 200 5.03 -22.09 17.64
C PRO A 200 3.73 -22.38 16.90
N GLU A 201 2.87 -21.35 16.78
CA GLU A 201 1.61 -21.46 16.05
C GLU A 201 1.86 -22.20 14.74
N ALA A 202 1.02 -23.20 14.52
CA ALA A 202 1.13 -24.20 13.47
C ALA A 202 1.54 -23.59 12.12
N LYS A 203 2.54 -24.22 11.46
CA LYS A 203 3.01 -23.98 10.08
C LYS A 203 2.90 -22.51 9.63
N LYS A 204 4.03 -21.77 9.71
CA LYS A 204 4.22 -20.47 9.05
C LYS A 204 3.54 -20.45 7.67
N THR A 205 2.37 -19.84 7.59
CA THR A 205 1.80 -19.38 6.32
C THR A 205 2.83 -18.41 5.78
N VAL A 206 3.27 -18.59 4.54
CA VAL A 206 4.08 -17.59 3.86
C VAL A 206 3.22 -16.34 3.77
N GLU A 207 3.53 -15.30 4.54
CA GLU A 207 2.75 -14.04 4.55
C GLU A 207 3.02 -13.21 3.29
N HIS A 208 4.20 -13.39 2.69
CA HIS A 208 4.67 -12.66 1.51
C HIS A 208 5.47 -13.55 0.55
N LEU A 209 5.31 -13.37 -0.76
CA LEU A 209 6.05 -14.09 -1.79
C LEU A 209 6.54 -13.13 -2.88
N THR A 210 7.85 -13.11 -3.11
CA THR A 210 8.46 -12.47 -4.29
C THR A 210 8.75 -13.53 -5.36
N ALA A 211 8.26 -13.29 -6.56
CA ALA A 211 8.41 -14.16 -7.74
C ALA A 211 8.78 -13.33 -8.98
N HIS A 212 8.99 -14.00 -10.10
CA HIS A 212 9.09 -13.33 -11.40
C HIS A 212 7.92 -13.73 -12.28
N ALA A 213 7.44 -12.77 -13.06
CA ALA A 213 6.44 -12.98 -14.09
C ALA A 213 7.05 -12.69 -15.47
N ILE A 214 6.53 -13.36 -16.49
CA ILE A 214 6.80 -13.06 -17.89
C ILE A 214 5.46 -12.76 -18.57
N VAL A 215 5.44 -11.74 -19.41
CA VAL A 215 4.26 -11.41 -20.21
C VAL A 215 4.09 -12.47 -21.30
N THR A 216 2.98 -13.22 -21.26
CA THR A 216 2.66 -14.27 -22.23
C THR A 216 1.65 -13.82 -23.28
N GLY A 217 0.88 -12.77 -23.00
CA GLY A 217 -0.12 -12.24 -23.90
C GLY A 217 -0.69 -10.92 -23.42
N GLY A 218 -1.50 -10.30 -24.27
CA GLY A 218 -2.26 -9.10 -23.92
C GLY A 218 -3.10 -8.61 -25.08
N LYS A 219 -4.09 -7.79 -24.78
CA LYS A 219 -5.01 -7.20 -25.77
C LYS A 219 -5.41 -5.80 -25.33
N PHE A 220 -5.66 -4.94 -26.32
CA PHE A 220 -6.32 -3.67 -26.08
C PHE A 220 -7.82 -3.92 -25.92
N LEU A 221 -8.37 -3.55 -24.76
CA LEU A 221 -9.81 -3.47 -24.53
C LEU A 221 -10.39 -2.18 -25.09
N ILE A 222 -9.60 -1.10 -25.00
CA ILE A 222 -9.88 0.20 -25.61
C ILE A 222 -8.59 0.67 -26.26
N ASP A 223 -8.65 1.09 -27.52
CA ASP A 223 -7.50 1.64 -28.25
C ASP A 223 -7.89 2.94 -28.94
N THR A 224 -7.89 4.03 -28.16
CA THR A 224 -8.12 5.38 -28.67
C THR A 224 -6.84 6.21 -28.54
N PRO A 225 -6.67 7.29 -29.34
CA PRO A 225 -5.47 8.13 -29.28
C PRO A 225 -5.13 8.69 -27.89
N ASP A 226 -6.18 9.00 -27.11
CA ASP A 226 -6.08 9.66 -25.80
C ASP A 226 -6.08 8.68 -24.63
N ARG A 227 -6.59 7.46 -24.84
CA ARG A 227 -6.74 6.45 -23.80
C ARG A 227 -6.65 5.05 -24.37
N GLN A 228 -5.73 4.27 -23.82
CA GLN A 228 -5.63 2.85 -24.10
C GLN A 228 -5.90 2.07 -22.81
N VAL A 229 -6.79 1.09 -22.85
CA VAL A 229 -7.02 0.16 -21.75
C VAL A 229 -6.52 -1.21 -22.20
N ILE A 230 -5.60 -1.79 -21.45
CA ILE A 230 -4.89 -3.01 -21.82
C ILE A 230 -5.17 -4.07 -20.77
N GLU A 231 -5.51 -5.28 -21.23
CA GLU A 231 -5.46 -6.49 -20.43
C GLU A 231 -4.18 -7.24 -20.76
N LEU A 232 -3.44 -7.63 -19.73
CA LEU A 232 -2.14 -8.27 -19.85
C LEU A 232 -2.12 -9.59 -19.10
N GLU A 233 -1.52 -10.61 -19.71
CA GLU A 233 -1.34 -11.92 -19.14
C GLU A 233 0.11 -12.12 -18.66
N LEU A 234 0.24 -12.57 -17.40
CA LEU A 234 1.49 -12.74 -16.68
C LEU A 234 1.61 -14.19 -16.19
N LEU A 235 2.57 -14.93 -16.73
CA LEU A 235 2.93 -16.25 -16.23
C LEU A 235 3.95 -16.12 -15.10
N VAL A 236 3.59 -16.55 -13.89
CA VAL A 236 4.44 -16.47 -12.69
C VAL A 236 5.24 -17.76 -12.53
N ASP A 237 6.55 -17.60 -12.29
CA ASP A 237 7.55 -18.68 -12.26
C ASP A 237 7.54 -19.53 -10.97
N LYS A 238 6.65 -19.21 -10.03
CA LYS A 238 6.48 -19.91 -8.75
C LYS A 238 5.02 -20.23 -8.49
N GLU A 239 4.80 -21.26 -7.68
CA GLU A 239 3.50 -21.54 -7.13
C GLU A 239 3.09 -20.43 -6.15
N VAL A 240 1.90 -19.87 -6.34
CA VAL A 240 1.33 -18.84 -5.47
C VAL A 240 0.11 -19.43 -4.76
N SER A 241 0.16 -19.51 -3.42
CA SER A 241 -0.95 -20.02 -2.60
C SER A 241 -2.14 -19.06 -2.63
N LYS A 242 -3.36 -19.63 -2.53
CA LYS A 242 -4.62 -18.89 -2.36
C LYS A 242 -4.66 -18.06 -1.06
N ASP A 243 -3.85 -18.44 -0.07
CA ASP A 243 -3.74 -17.69 1.19
C ASP A 243 -3.10 -16.31 1.00
N LEU A 244 -2.15 -16.21 0.06
CA LEU A 244 -1.44 -14.98 -0.28
C LEU A 244 -2.29 -14.07 -1.16
N ILE A 245 -3.02 -14.65 -2.12
CA ILE A 245 -3.79 -13.89 -3.08
C ILE A 245 -4.98 -14.71 -3.59
N ASP A 246 -6.12 -14.06 -3.80
CA ASP A 246 -7.32 -14.72 -4.33
C ASP A 246 -8.05 -13.82 -5.33
N VAL A 247 -9.16 -14.30 -5.91
CA VAL A 247 -10.05 -13.41 -6.71
C VAL A 247 -10.46 -12.19 -5.89
N GLY A 248 -10.54 -11.06 -6.57
CA GLY A 248 -10.74 -9.74 -5.99
C GLY A 248 -9.46 -9.08 -5.49
N SER A 249 -8.39 -9.84 -5.20
CA SER A 249 -7.17 -9.29 -4.62
C SER A 249 -6.31 -8.55 -5.64
N SER A 250 -5.33 -7.79 -5.15
CA SER A 250 -4.29 -7.16 -5.95
C SER A 250 -2.90 -7.71 -5.62
N PHE A 251 -1.97 -7.56 -6.55
CA PHE A 251 -0.54 -7.80 -6.32
C PHE A 251 0.28 -6.69 -6.90
N SER A 252 1.53 -6.59 -6.44
CA SER A 252 2.39 -5.49 -6.83
C SER A 252 3.43 -5.91 -7.87
N ILE A 253 3.67 -5.02 -8.82
CA ILE A 253 4.59 -5.19 -9.93
C ILE A 253 5.67 -4.11 -9.83
N TYR A 254 6.92 -4.52 -9.98
CA TYR A 254 8.05 -3.60 -10.06
C TYR A 254 8.41 -3.39 -11.54
N PRO A 255 8.22 -2.17 -12.08
CA PRO A 255 8.63 -1.86 -13.44
C PRO A 255 10.15 -1.82 -13.56
N GLN A 256 10.64 -1.84 -14.79
CA GLN A 256 12.07 -1.67 -15.11
C GLN A 256 12.25 -0.51 -16.08
N ASN A 257 13.40 0.14 -16.00
CA ASN A 257 13.76 1.19 -16.95
C ASN A 257 14.06 0.58 -18.33
N ARG A 258 13.75 1.33 -19.39
CA ARG A 258 14.06 0.91 -20.76
C ARG A 258 15.57 0.86 -20.96
N LYS A 259 16.04 -0.06 -21.79
CA LYS A 259 17.46 -0.25 -22.04
C LYS A 259 18.13 1.03 -22.54
N GLU A 260 17.47 1.74 -23.46
CA GLU A 260 17.97 2.98 -24.05
C GLU A 260 18.07 4.10 -23.00
N ASP A 261 17.12 4.17 -22.07
CA ASP A 261 17.12 5.13 -20.97
C ASP A 261 18.27 4.85 -19.99
N VAL A 262 18.49 3.58 -19.66
CA VAL A 262 19.60 3.15 -18.78
C VAL A 262 20.94 3.47 -19.44
N ASP A 263 21.10 3.14 -20.72
CA ASP A 263 22.30 3.43 -21.51
C ASP A 263 22.58 4.94 -21.54
N PHE A 264 21.54 5.75 -21.75
CA PHE A 264 21.65 7.19 -21.75
C PHE A 264 22.08 7.75 -20.40
N VAL A 265 21.43 7.35 -19.30
CA VAL A 265 21.78 7.83 -17.94
C VAL A 265 23.21 7.45 -17.58
N ILE A 266 23.61 6.19 -17.77
CA ILE A 266 24.98 5.74 -17.44
C ILE A 266 26.02 6.51 -18.25
N SER A 267 25.77 6.70 -19.55
CA SER A 267 26.67 7.46 -20.43
C SER A 267 26.79 8.94 -20.04
N GLN A 268 25.68 9.59 -19.67
CA GLN A 268 25.69 10.99 -19.25
C GLN A 268 26.35 11.20 -17.89
N MET A 269 26.20 10.24 -16.98
CA MET A 269 26.83 10.27 -15.66
C MET A 269 28.30 9.84 -15.68
N GLY A 270 28.75 9.20 -16.77
CA GLY A 270 30.11 8.67 -16.88
C GLY A 270 30.39 7.50 -15.94
N TRP A 271 29.36 6.73 -15.59
CA TRP A 271 29.51 5.60 -14.68
C TRP A 271 30.05 4.36 -15.38
N ASP A 272 30.88 3.59 -14.66
CA ASP A 272 31.20 2.23 -15.06
C ASP A 272 30.00 1.32 -14.79
N GLU A 273 29.36 0.86 -15.87
CA GLU A 273 28.18 0.00 -15.81
C GLU A 273 28.41 -1.34 -15.08
N SER A 274 29.66 -1.80 -15.06
CA SER A 274 30.09 -3.09 -14.50
C SER A 274 30.53 -2.99 -13.04
N ALA A 275 30.72 -1.77 -12.52
CA ALA A 275 31.06 -1.53 -11.13
C ALA A 275 29.97 -2.08 -10.20
N LEU A 276 30.39 -2.67 -9.08
CA LEU A 276 29.47 -3.29 -8.12
C LEU A 276 29.09 -2.31 -7.00
N ILE A 277 27.79 -2.30 -6.69
CA ILE A 277 27.19 -1.71 -5.49
C ILE A 277 26.54 -2.85 -4.72
N GLY A 278 27.18 -3.26 -3.62
CA GLY A 278 26.85 -4.51 -2.94
C GLY A 278 27.04 -5.71 -3.88
N ASN A 279 25.92 -6.39 -4.20
CA ASN A 279 25.91 -7.59 -5.03
C ASN A 279 25.36 -7.37 -6.45
N LYS A 280 25.08 -6.11 -6.83
CA LYS A 280 24.53 -5.75 -8.13
C LYS A 280 25.47 -4.79 -8.85
N THR A 281 25.52 -4.90 -10.16
CA THR A 281 26.18 -3.92 -11.03
C THR A 281 25.43 -2.59 -11.04
N VAL A 282 26.12 -1.50 -11.37
CA VAL A 282 25.50 -0.19 -11.63
C VAL A 282 24.37 -0.34 -12.65
N ARG A 283 24.58 -1.10 -13.74
CA ARG A 283 23.54 -1.35 -14.74
C ARG A 283 22.31 -2.02 -14.15
N GLU A 284 22.48 -3.08 -13.35
CA GLU A 284 21.35 -3.78 -12.72
C GLU A 284 20.57 -2.86 -11.77
N MET A 285 21.29 -2.06 -10.97
CA MET A 285 20.68 -1.08 -10.05
C MET A 285 19.86 -0.05 -10.80
N VAL A 286 20.44 0.58 -11.84
CA VAL A 286 19.75 1.59 -12.66
C VAL A 286 18.61 0.96 -13.46
N THR A 287 18.68 -0.33 -13.81
CA THR A 287 17.60 -1.01 -14.53
C THR A 287 16.41 -1.34 -13.63
N GLN A 288 16.65 -1.85 -12.41
CA GLN A 288 15.63 -2.54 -11.60
C GLN A 288 15.30 -1.87 -10.27
N ASP A 289 16.17 -1.02 -9.74
CA ASP A 289 16.04 -0.50 -8.37
C ASP A 289 15.95 1.02 -8.30
N ILE A 290 16.49 1.76 -9.28
CA ILE A 290 16.46 3.23 -9.32
C ILE A 290 15.37 3.76 -10.24
N ASP A 291 14.55 4.66 -9.73
CA ASP A 291 13.54 5.35 -10.53
C ASP A 291 14.18 6.55 -11.23
N ILE A 292 14.29 6.47 -12.57
CA ILE A 292 14.89 7.56 -13.35
C ILE A 292 13.83 8.43 -14.05
N ARG A 293 12.54 8.06 -14.01
CA ARG A 293 11.50 8.62 -14.87
C ARG A 293 10.30 9.24 -14.15
N SER A 294 9.97 8.77 -12.95
CA SER A 294 8.70 9.09 -12.28
C SER A 294 8.88 9.81 -10.94
N GLU A 295 9.92 9.46 -10.19
CA GLU A 295 10.15 10.08 -8.88
C GLU A 295 11.02 11.35 -9.02
N LYS A 296 10.69 12.36 -8.20
CA LYS A 296 11.40 13.63 -8.18
C LYS A 296 12.81 13.45 -7.60
N LEU A 297 13.81 13.94 -8.31
CA LEU A 297 15.19 14.02 -7.86
C LEU A 297 15.36 15.16 -6.85
N LYS A 298 15.93 14.85 -5.69
CA LYS A 298 16.22 15.84 -4.64
C LYS A 298 17.57 16.52 -4.89
N LEU A 299 17.55 17.59 -5.69
CA LEU A 299 18.76 18.35 -6.04
C LEU A 299 19.50 18.95 -4.85
N SER A 300 18.84 19.26 -3.74
CA SER A 300 19.49 19.86 -2.58
C SER A 300 20.64 19.01 -2.03
N LYS A 301 20.48 17.67 -2.06
CA LYS A 301 21.51 16.69 -1.64
C LYS A 301 22.69 16.67 -2.62
N PHE A 302 22.39 16.64 -3.92
CA PHE A 302 23.37 16.73 -5.01
C PHE A 302 24.20 18.02 -4.96
N LEU A 303 23.54 19.16 -4.74
CA LEU A 303 24.16 20.48 -4.72
C LEU A 303 25.08 20.67 -3.51
N SER A 304 24.76 20.07 -2.36
CA SER A 304 25.57 20.21 -1.14
C SER A 304 26.80 19.31 -1.10
N GLU A 305 26.74 18.13 -1.71
CA GLU A 305 27.80 17.11 -1.57
C GLU A 305 28.78 17.08 -2.74
N TYR A 306 28.35 17.48 -3.94
CA TYR A 306 29.14 17.32 -5.17
C TYR A 306 29.54 18.64 -5.86
N ASP A 307 29.48 19.76 -5.14
CA ASP A 307 29.84 21.13 -5.59
C ASP A 307 29.31 21.48 -7.00
N MET A 308 28.01 21.26 -7.18
CA MET A 308 27.32 21.40 -8.46
C MET A 308 26.86 22.85 -8.72
N GLN A 309 27.77 23.83 -8.66
CA GLN A 309 27.48 25.28 -8.80
C GLN A 309 26.85 25.71 -10.14
N PHE A 310 26.69 24.77 -11.07
CA PHE A 310 26.29 24.98 -12.46
C PHE A 310 24.90 24.40 -12.79
N VAL A 311 24.11 23.96 -11.81
CA VAL A 311 22.71 23.55 -12.06
C VAL A 311 21.88 24.80 -12.37
N PRO A 312 21.25 24.90 -13.57
CA PRO A 312 20.37 26.01 -13.89
C PRO A 312 19.26 26.20 -12.86
N GLU A 313 18.94 27.46 -12.53
CA GLU A 313 17.85 27.80 -11.60
C GLU A 313 16.49 27.25 -12.02
N GLU A 314 16.31 27.02 -13.33
CA GLU A 314 15.12 26.40 -13.91
C GLU A 314 14.92 24.96 -13.41
N LEU A 315 16.00 24.15 -13.37
CA LEU A 315 15.93 22.76 -12.88
C LEU A 315 15.65 22.70 -11.38
N LYS A 316 16.21 23.63 -10.60
CA LYS A 316 15.95 23.71 -9.15
C LYS A 316 14.48 23.96 -8.84
N LYS A 317 13.76 24.60 -9.77
CA LYS A 317 12.34 24.94 -9.64
C LYS A 317 11.42 23.96 -10.36
N ASP A 318 11.93 23.02 -11.16
CA ASP A 318 11.11 22.03 -11.86
C ASP A 318 10.49 21.05 -10.84
N PRO A 319 9.17 21.07 -10.64
CA PRO A 319 8.51 20.18 -9.70
C PRO A 319 8.52 18.71 -10.16
N TYR A 320 8.81 18.47 -11.45
CA TYR A 320 8.86 17.15 -12.08
C TYR A 320 10.27 16.73 -12.49
N LEU A 321 11.30 17.33 -11.88
CA LEU A 321 12.69 17.00 -12.20
C LEU A 321 13.00 15.55 -11.82
N THR A 322 13.05 14.66 -12.80
CA THR A 322 13.48 13.27 -12.65
C THR A 322 14.98 13.15 -12.97
N LEU A 323 15.61 12.02 -12.65
CA LEU A 323 17.00 11.80 -13.05
C LEU A 323 17.17 11.90 -14.57
N MET A 324 16.24 11.33 -15.34
CA MET A 324 16.23 11.43 -16.80
C MET A 324 16.21 12.88 -17.26
N ARG A 325 15.28 13.70 -16.73
CA ARG A 325 15.23 15.13 -17.08
C ARG A 325 16.52 15.84 -16.69
N PHE A 326 17.07 15.54 -15.52
CA PHE A 326 18.32 16.14 -15.06
C PHE A 326 19.49 15.86 -16.01
N VAL A 327 19.68 14.60 -16.41
CA VAL A 327 20.77 14.22 -17.33
C VAL A 327 20.53 14.69 -18.77
N SER A 328 19.28 14.96 -19.18
CA SER A 328 18.98 15.50 -20.51
C SER A 328 19.34 16.99 -20.69
N HIS A 329 19.56 17.75 -19.61
CA HIS A 329 19.84 19.18 -19.69
C HIS A 329 21.33 19.55 -19.79
N LYS A 330 22.24 18.56 -19.79
CA LYS A 330 23.68 18.84 -19.79
C LYS A 330 24.44 17.92 -20.72
N ASP A 331 25.46 18.47 -21.36
CA ASP A 331 26.48 17.71 -22.09
C ASP A 331 27.44 17.08 -21.08
N ARG A 332 27.08 15.90 -20.57
CA ARG A 332 27.82 15.08 -19.57
C ARG A 332 28.07 15.71 -18.19
N LEU A 333 27.78 14.90 -17.17
CA LEU A 333 27.95 15.20 -15.75
C LEU A 333 29.13 14.41 -15.17
N GLU A 334 30.30 14.52 -15.81
CA GLU A 334 31.51 13.83 -15.35
C GLU A 334 31.90 14.31 -13.93
N GLY A 335 32.21 13.36 -13.04
CA GLY A 335 32.64 13.64 -11.66
C GLY A 335 31.66 13.22 -10.56
N ILE A 336 30.43 12.79 -10.90
CA ILE A 336 29.49 12.25 -9.92
C ILE A 336 29.76 10.75 -9.72
N PRO A 337 30.19 10.29 -8.53
CA PRO A 337 30.52 8.89 -8.31
C PRO A 337 29.27 8.01 -8.35
N TYR A 338 29.39 6.76 -8.82
CA TYR A 338 28.26 5.83 -8.85
C TYR A 338 27.73 5.45 -7.46
N SER A 339 28.45 5.77 -6.37
CA SER A 339 27.99 5.54 -4.99
C SER A 339 26.67 6.25 -4.66
N ILE A 340 26.34 7.36 -5.33
CA ILE A 340 25.08 8.09 -5.12
C ILE A 340 23.83 7.23 -5.40
N ILE A 341 23.99 6.16 -6.19
CA ILE A 341 22.93 5.21 -6.49
C ILE A 341 22.41 4.54 -5.22
N GLU A 342 23.26 4.32 -4.22
CA GLU A 342 22.85 3.69 -2.98
C GLU A 342 22.08 4.65 -2.06
N ASP A 343 22.58 5.88 -1.96
CA ASP A 343 22.22 6.82 -0.90
C ASP A 343 21.24 7.92 -1.30
N ASP A 344 21.22 8.34 -2.57
CA ASP A 344 20.60 9.62 -2.97
C ASP A 344 19.52 9.49 -4.03
N LEU A 345 19.57 8.43 -4.83
CA LEU A 345 18.66 8.26 -5.95
C LEU A 345 17.34 7.62 -5.50
N PRO A 346 16.20 8.12 -6.02
CA PRO A 346 14.90 7.57 -5.66
C PRO A 346 14.78 6.12 -6.13
N ARG A 347 14.14 5.27 -5.30
CA ARG A 347 13.94 3.86 -5.59
C ARG A 347 12.67 3.62 -6.40
N ILE A 348 12.70 2.61 -7.27
CA ILE A 348 11.49 2.15 -7.98
C ILE A 348 10.49 1.61 -6.95
N LYS A 349 9.35 2.31 -6.82
CA LYS A 349 8.22 1.84 -6.03
C LYS A 349 7.38 0.81 -6.79
N PRO A 350 6.86 -0.23 -6.13
CA PRO A 350 5.94 -1.17 -6.75
C PRO A 350 4.59 -0.52 -7.05
N ARG A 351 3.90 -0.99 -8.10
CA ARG A 351 2.54 -0.56 -8.46
C ARG A 351 1.58 -1.74 -8.37
N TYR A 352 0.43 -1.53 -7.76
CA TYR A 352 -0.55 -2.58 -7.48
C TYR A 352 -1.58 -2.69 -8.60
N PHE A 353 -1.93 -3.92 -8.94
CA PHE A 353 -2.96 -4.23 -9.94
C PHE A 353 -3.88 -5.31 -9.39
N SER A 354 -5.19 -5.07 -9.49
CA SER A 354 -6.21 -6.08 -9.19
C SER A 354 -6.19 -7.19 -10.23
N ILE A 355 -6.45 -8.42 -9.80
CA ILE A 355 -6.50 -9.58 -10.70
C ILE A 355 -7.82 -9.57 -11.47
N VAL A 356 -7.75 -9.83 -12.78
CA VAL A 356 -8.91 -9.94 -13.69
C VAL A 356 -9.49 -11.36 -13.71
N ASN A 357 -8.63 -12.38 -13.71
CA ASN A 357 -9.02 -13.78 -13.82
C ASN A 357 -9.08 -14.48 -12.45
N ASP A 358 -9.57 -15.72 -12.46
CA ASP A 358 -9.37 -16.64 -11.34
C ASP A 358 -8.17 -17.57 -11.62
N PRO A 359 -7.00 -17.33 -11.00
CA PRO A 359 -5.78 -18.10 -11.26
C PRO A 359 -5.81 -19.50 -10.64
N TYR A 360 -6.91 -19.88 -9.97
CA TYR A 360 -7.08 -21.15 -9.26
C TYR A 360 -8.08 -22.11 -9.91
N LEU A 361 -8.72 -21.73 -11.03
CA LEU A 361 -9.62 -22.64 -11.76
C LEU A 361 -8.90 -23.86 -12.33
N VAL A 362 -7.60 -23.74 -12.63
CA VAL A 362 -6.75 -24.85 -13.05
C VAL A 362 -5.93 -25.32 -11.85
N THR A 363 -6.17 -26.55 -11.41
CA THR A 363 -5.65 -27.08 -10.13
C THR A 363 -4.23 -27.63 -10.19
N ASP A 364 -3.68 -27.91 -11.38
CA ASP A 364 -2.46 -28.74 -11.54
C ASP A 364 -1.30 -28.02 -12.24
N SER A 365 -0.96 -26.80 -11.80
CA SER A 365 0.18 -26.07 -12.38
C SER A 365 1.14 -25.51 -11.32
N LYS A 366 2.43 -25.84 -11.48
CA LYS A 366 3.55 -25.27 -10.70
C LYS A 366 3.76 -23.77 -10.95
N SER A 367 3.19 -23.25 -12.04
CA SER A 367 3.17 -21.84 -12.44
C SER A 367 1.72 -21.38 -12.56
N ARG A 368 1.41 -20.12 -12.23
CA ARG A 368 0.06 -19.57 -12.34
C ARG A 368 0.03 -18.41 -13.31
N THR A 369 -1.06 -18.31 -14.06
CA THR A 369 -1.32 -17.19 -14.95
C THR A 369 -2.22 -16.18 -14.25
N PHE A 370 -1.72 -14.96 -14.13
CA PHE A 370 -2.47 -13.81 -13.63
C PHE A 370 -2.75 -12.84 -14.77
N GLN A 371 -3.96 -12.33 -14.82
CA GLN A 371 -4.35 -11.28 -15.75
C GLN A 371 -4.57 -9.98 -14.98
N ILE A 372 -4.06 -8.89 -15.53
CA ILE A 372 -4.24 -7.54 -14.98
C ILE A 372 -4.82 -6.64 -16.06
N CYS A 373 -5.51 -5.57 -15.64
CA CYS A 373 -6.02 -4.56 -16.55
C CYS A 373 -5.62 -3.17 -16.07
N PHE A 374 -5.12 -2.34 -16.99
CA PHE A 374 -4.62 -1.01 -16.66
C PHE A 374 -4.86 -0.02 -17.80
N THR A 375 -4.90 1.27 -17.44
CA THR A 375 -5.05 2.35 -18.40
C THR A 375 -3.70 3.02 -18.65
N VAL A 376 -3.37 3.22 -19.93
CA VAL A 376 -2.29 4.10 -20.36
C VAL A 376 -2.91 5.43 -20.75
N HIS A 377 -2.61 6.45 -19.96
CA HIS A 377 -3.00 7.83 -20.22
C HIS A 377 -1.80 8.60 -20.78
N LYS A 378 -2.06 9.52 -21.72
CA LYS A 378 -1.10 10.54 -22.12
C LYS A 378 -1.45 11.84 -21.39
N PHE A 379 -0.60 12.29 -20.48
CA PHE A 379 -0.84 13.48 -19.66
C PHE A 379 -0.04 14.69 -20.16
N GLY A 380 -0.68 15.87 -20.12
CA GLY A 380 -0.06 17.19 -20.33
C GLY A 380 0.34 17.51 -21.77
N GLU A 381 0.75 18.77 -22.00
CA GLU A 381 1.29 19.23 -23.30
C GLU A 381 2.54 18.43 -23.73
N HIS A 382 3.24 17.83 -22.78
CA HIS A 382 4.45 17.03 -22.98
C HIS A 382 4.21 15.52 -23.19
N LYS A 383 2.95 15.04 -23.23
CA LYS A 383 2.60 13.62 -23.46
C LYS A 383 3.36 12.65 -22.54
N MET A 384 3.44 12.95 -21.24
CA MET A 384 4.08 12.02 -20.29
C MET A 384 3.21 10.78 -20.10
N GLU A 385 3.85 9.61 -20.13
CA GLU A 385 3.21 8.31 -19.87
C GLU A 385 3.62 7.82 -18.48
N GLY A 386 2.71 7.12 -17.79
CA GLY A 386 2.99 6.54 -16.47
C GLY A 386 4.05 5.44 -16.56
N PHE A 387 5.07 5.49 -15.69
CA PHE A 387 6.24 4.61 -15.78
C PHE A 387 5.90 3.11 -15.81
N CYS A 388 5.05 2.65 -14.88
CA CYS A 388 4.70 1.23 -14.82
C CYS A 388 3.78 0.80 -15.99
N THR A 389 2.79 1.61 -16.34
CA THR A 389 1.83 1.26 -17.40
C THR A 389 2.46 1.33 -18.79
N SER A 390 3.37 2.27 -19.04
CA SER A 390 4.17 2.31 -20.28
C SER A 390 5.11 1.11 -20.36
N PHE A 391 5.80 0.78 -19.25
CA PHE A 391 6.65 -0.41 -19.19
C PHE A 391 5.87 -1.69 -19.53
N LEU A 392 4.71 -1.90 -18.91
CA LEU A 392 3.87 -3.09 -19.16
C LEU A 392 3.34 -3.14 -20.60
N LYS A 393 2.97 -1.98 -21.17
CA LYS A 393 2.59 -1.88 -22.59
C LYS A 393 3.76 -2.25 -23.51
N ASP A 394 4.97 -1.74 -23.22
CA ASP A 394 6.16 -2.09 -24.00
C ASP A 394 6.46 -3.60 -23.90
N GLN A 395 6.33 -4.17 -22.69
CA GLN A 395 6.47 -5.60 -22.48
C GLN A 395 5.41 -6.40 -23.25
N MET A 396 4.18 -5.90 -23.43
CA MET A 396 3.18 -6.54 -24.29
C MET A 396 3.60 -6.56 -25.75
N LEU A 397 4.17 -5.46 -26.25
CA LEU A 397 4.49 -5.26 -27.67
C LEU A 397 5.87 -5.82 -28.07
N SER A 398 6.81 -5.97 -27.13
CA SER A 398 8.16 -6.46 -27.38
C SER A 398 8.19 -7.95 -27.74
N LEU A 399 9.11 -8.37 -28.60
CA LEU A 399 9.43 -9.79 -28.81
C LEU A 399 10.34 -10.34 -27.70
N ASP A 400 11.17 -9.48 -27.12
CA ASP A 400 12.07 -9.80 -26.01
C ASP A 400 11.39 -9.41 -24.69
N LYS A 401 10.85 -10.41 -23.99
CA LYS A 401 10.11 -10.22 -22.74
C LYS A 401 11.07 -10.27 -21.55
N ALA A 402 11.05 -9.23 -20.73
CA ALA A 402 11.82 -9.19 -19.50
C ALA A 402 11.15 -10.05 -18.41
N LYS A 403 11.96 -10.55 -17.47
CA LYS A 403 11.46 -11.08 -16.20
C LYS A 403 11.07 -9.92 -15.30
N ILE A 404 9.81 -9.86 -14.92
CA ILE A 404 9.22 -8.79 -14.13
C ILE A 404 9.15 -9.26 -12.67
N ARG A 405 9.71 -8.50 -11.73
CA ARG A 405 9.57 -8.82 -10.30
C ARG A 405 8.13 -8.52 -9.86
N VAL A 406 7.48 -9.51 -9.27
CA VAL A 406 6.13 -9.41 -8.71
C VAL A 406 6.13 -9.82 -7.26
N HIS A 407 5.23 -9.24 -6.47
CA HIS A 407 5.13 -9.51 -5.05
C HIS A 407 3.68 -9.69 -4.61
N PHE A 408 3.45 -10.80 -3.93
CA PHE A 408 2.17 -11.24 -3.37
C PHE A 408 2.22 -11.15 -1.86
N SER A 409 1.15 -10.64 -1.25
CA SER A 409 1.02 -10.49 0.20
C SER A 409 -0.43 -10.71 0.60
N HIS A 410 -0.63 -11.36 1.75
CA HIS A 410 -1.95 -11.46 2.36
C HIS A 410 -2.58 -10.08 2.61
N SER A 411 -1.77 -9.06 2.90
CA SER A 411 -2.24 -7.68 3.13
C SER A 411 -2.85 -7.03 1.88
N ASN A 412 -2.63 -7.60 0.69
CA ASN A 412 -3.19 -7.09 -0.56
C ASN A 412 -4.58 -7.68 -0.88
N ARG A 413 -5.13 -8.52 0.00
CA ARG A 413 -6.49 -9.08 -0.11
C ARG A 413 -7.53 -8.10 0.46
N ILE A 414 -7.56 -6.88 -0.09
CA ILE A 414 -8.53 -5.85 0.33
C ILE A 414 -9.94 -6.28 -0.08
N ILE A 415 -10.20 -6.38 -1.38
CA ILE A 415 -11.39 -7.05 -1.88
C ILE A 415 -11.15 -8.55 -1.82
N HIS A 416 -11.96 -9.21 -0.99
CA HIS A 416 -11.90 -10.66 -0.79
C HIS A 416 -13.30 -11.26 -1.00
N PHE A 417 -13.34 -12.38 -1.69
CA PHE A 417 -14.55 -13.19 -1.85
C PHE A 417 -14.42 -14.46 -1.01
N ASP A 418 -15.11 -14.47 0.12
CA ASP A 418 -15.24 -15.66 0.96
C ASP A 418 -16.34 -16.56 0.39
N GLN A 419 -15.92 -17.50 -0.46
CA GLN A 419 -16.81 -18.42 -1.14
C GLN A 419 -17.65 -19.26 -0.16
N ASP A 420 -17.03 -19.80 0.89
CA ASP A 420 -17.71 -20.67 1.84
C ASP A 420 -18.76 -19.90 2.61
N LYS A 421 -18.40 -18.70 3.11
CA LYS A 421 -19.36 -17.81 3.76
C LYS A 421 -20.48 -17.42 2.81
N TRP A 422 -20.18 -17.09 1.56
CA TRP A 422 -21.19 -16.71 0.57
C TRP A 422 -22.20 -17.85 0.31
N LEU A 423 -21.71 -19.08 0.10
CA LEU A 423 -22.55 -20.26 -0.12
C LEU A 423 -23.37 -20.65 1.11
N HIS A 424 -22.79 -20.59 2.32
CA HIS A 424 -23.46 -21.04 3.53
C HIS A 424 -24.44 -20.02 4.12
N SER A 425 -24.09 -18.74 4.06
CA SER A 425 -24.92 -17.68 4.67
C SER A 425 -25.83 -16.96 3.69
N GLN A 426 -25.75 -17.30 2.39
CA GLN A 426 -26.47 -16.61 1.32
C GLN A 426 -26.30 -15.09 1.43
N GLN A 427 -25.09 -14.65 1.74
CA GLN A 427 -24.78 -13.24 1.98
C GLN A 427 -24.88 -12.46 0.66
N PRO A 428 -25.68 -11.38 0.58
CA PRO A 428 -25.73 -10.52 -0.59
C PRO A 428 -24.38 -9.84 -0.86
N LEU A 429 -24.02 -9.72 -2.13
CA LEU A 429 -22.83 -9.02 -2.59
C LEU A 429 -23.22 -7.78 -3.39
N ILE A 430 -22.83 -6.60 -2.90
CA ILE A 430 -23.08 -5.32 -3.54
C ILE A 430 -21.75 -4.73 -3.99
N MET A 431 -21.50 -4.78 -5.29
CA MET A 431 -20.26 -4.34 -5.91
C MET A 431 -20.49 -3.00 -6.61
N ILE A 432 -19.72 -1.96 -6.27
CA ILE A 432 -19.87 -0.61 -6.82
C ILE A 432 -18.53 -0.16 -7.38
N CYS A 433 -18.48 0.22 -8.65
CA CYS A 433 -17.24 0.66 -9.29
C CYS A 433 -17.47 1.64 -10.43
N HIS A 434 -16.38 2.18 -10.97
CA HIS A 434 -16.37 2.79 -12.29
C HIS A 434 -15.10 2.42 -13.05
N GLY A 435 -15.16 2.44 -14.38
CA GLY A 435 -14.00 2.21 -15.25
C GLY A 435 -13.25 0.92 -14.91
N THR A 436 -11.92 1.01 -14.73
CA THR A 436 -11.06 -0.12 -14.38
C THR A 436 -11.31 -0.68 -12.97
N GLY A 437 -12.08 0.02 -12.13
CA GLY A 437 -12.55 -0.51 -10.84
C GLY A 437 -13.41 -1.77 -10.94
N VAL A 438 -13.88 -2.12 -12.14
CA VAL A 438 -14.64 -3.37 -12.36
C VAL A 438 -13.78 -4.63 -12.27
N VAL A 439 -12.45 -4.52 -12.43
CA VAL A 439 -11.52 -5.65 -12.53
C VAL A 439 -11.64 -6.68 -11.41
N PRO A 440 -11.56 -6.32 -10.11
CA PRO A 440 -11.69 -7.32 -9.05
C PRO A 440 -13.05 -8.01 -9.08
N PHE A 441 -14.12 -7.32 -9.49
CA PHE A 441 -15.46 -7.90 -9.61
C PHE A 441 -15.60 -8.86 -10.79
N VAL A 442 -14.89 -8.62 -11.90
CA VAL A 442 -14.79 -9.59 -13.01
C VAL A 442 -14.17 -10.89 -12.53
N SER A 443 -13.12 -10.83 -11.71
CA SER A 443 -12.49 -12.04 -11.17
C SER A 443 -13.41 -12.82 -10.22
N ILE A 444 -14.15 -12.12 -9.37
CA ILE A 444 -15.14 -12.72 -8.46
C ILE A 444 -16.30 -13.35 -9.26
N LEU A 445 -16.82 -12.63 -10.27
CA LEU A 445 -17.89 -13.14 -11.12
C LEU A 445 -17.44 -14.34 -11.97
N SER A 446 -16.17 -14.41 -12.36
CA SER A 446 -15.59 -15.57 -13.04
C SER A 446 -15.56 -16.81 -12.15
N ARG A 447 -15.21 -16.64 -10.86
CA ARG A 447 -15.29 -17.70 -9.83
C ARG A 447 -16.75 -18.14 -9.64
N ILE A 448 -17.67 -17.20 -9.49
CA ILE A 448 -19.10 -17.48 -9.33
C ILE A 448 -19.65 -18.25 -10.53
N GLN A 449 -19.36 -17.82 -11.76
CA GLN A 449 -19.77 -18.55 -12.98
C GLN A 449 -19.23 -19.98 -13.01
N SER A 450 -17.99 -20.18 -12.59
CA SER A 450 -17.39 -21.51 -12.51
C SER A 450 -18.13 -22.40 -11.51
N LEU A 451 -18.56 -21.84 -10.37
CA LEU A 451 -19.38 -22.55 -9.38
C LEU A 451 -20.77 -22.90 -9.94
N LEU A 452 -21.42 -21.97 -10.65
CA LEU A 452 -22.73 -22.20 -11.30
C LEU A 452 -22.66 -23.35 -12.31
N SER A 453 -21.52 -23.52 -12.97
CA SER A 453 -21.30 -24.58 -13.95
C SER A 453 -21.14 -25.99 -13.33
N LEU A 454 -20.97 -26.11 -12.01
CA LEU A 454 -20.80 -27.41 -11.34
C LEU A 454 -22.10 -28.23 -11.21
N ASN A 455 -23.24 -27.71 -11.69
CA ASN A 455 -24.56 -28.38 -11.67
C ASN A 455 -24.97 -28.94 -10.30
N GLN A 456 -24.48 -28.31 -9.21
CA GLN A 456 -24.90 -28.63 -7.85
C GLN A 456 -26.07 -27.71 -7.46
N PRO A 457 -27.08 -28.20 -6.74
CA PRO A 457 -28.12 -27.34 -6.19
C PRO A 457 -27.53 -26.52 -5.04
N PHE A 458 -27.28 -25.24 -5.27
CA PHE A 458 -26.92 -24.30 -4.21
C PHE A 458 -27.75 -23.03 -4.30
N SER A 459 -28.10 -22.49 -3.14
CA SER A 459 -28.78 -21.22 -3.00
C SER A 459 -27.76 -20.16 -2.59
N PHE A 460 -27.93 -18.93 -3.08
CA PHE A 460 -27.02 -17.84 -2.81
C PHE A 460 -27.79 -16.52 -2.65
N GLY A 461 -27.16 -15.60 -1.91
CA GLY A 461 -27.68 -14.24 -1.73
C GLY A 461 -27.56 -13.41 -3.00
N PRO A 462 -28.42 -12.40 -3.20
CA PRO A 462 -28.38 -11.53 -4.37
C PRO A 462 -26.98 -10.98 -4.68
N VAL A 463 -26.60 -10.98 -5.96
CA VAL A 463 -25.36 -10.38 -6.46
C VAL A 463 -25.73 -9.16 -7.29
N SER A 464 -25.31 -7.99 -6.84
CA SER A 464 -25.62 -6.69 -7.45
C SER A 464 -24.32 -5.99 -7.86
N LEU A 465 -24.18 -5.65 -9.14
CA LEU A 465 -23.06 -4.87 -9.69
C LEU A 465 -23.57 -3.53 -10.20
N PHE A 466 -23.06 -2.44 -9.63
CA PHE A 466 -23.29 -1.07 -10.08
C PHE A 466 -21.99 -0.51 -10.71
N LEU A 467 -22.05 -0.19 -12.00
CA LEU A 467 -20.89 0.19 -12.81
C LEU A 467 -21.08 1.59 -13.41
N GLY A 468 -20.14 2.50 -13.15
CA GLY A 468 -20.03 3.79 -13.82
C GLY A 468 -19.09 3.74 -15.03
N ILE A 469 -19.56 4.22 -16.18
CA ILE A 469 -18.76 4.36 -17.41
C ILE A 469 -18.99 5.74 -18.06
N ARG A 470 -18.18 6.07 -19.08
CA ARG A 470 -18.37 7.29 -19.87
C ARG A 470 -19.39 7.03 -20.98
N ASN A 471 -19.10 6.09 -21.87
CA ASN A 471 -19.92 5.71 -23.01
C ASN A 471 -20.21 4.20 -23.00
N ASN A 472 -21.46 3.79 -23.24
CA ASN A 472 -21.85 2.36 -23.20
C ASN A 472 -21.31 1.49 -24.34
N HIS A 473 -20.90 2.11 -25.45
CA HIS A 473 -20.39 1.41 -26.63
C HIS A 473 -18.86 1.34 -26.69
N GLU A 474 -18.15 2.19 -25.95
CA GLU A 474 -16.67 2.24 -25.91
C GLU A 474 -16.09 1.80 -24.57
N ASP A 475 -16.71 2.20 -23.45
CA ASP A 475 -16.10 2.08 -22.12
C ASP A 475 -16.62 0.89 -21.30
N PHE A 476 -17.55 0.11 -21.84
CA PHE A 476 -18.15 -1.02 -21.12
C PHE A 476 -17.22 -2.24 -21.13
N LEU A 477 -16.15 -2.14 -20.34
CA LEU A 477 -15.17 -3.21 -20.15
C LEU A 477 -15.88 -4.51 -19.73
N TYR A 478 -15.52 -5.62 -20.37
CA TYR A 478 -16.05 -6.96 -20.08
C TYR A 478 -17.57 -7.12 -20.26
N LYS A 479 -18.21 -6.26 -21.09
CA LYS A 479 -19.68 -6.26 -21.33
C LYS A 479 -20.29 -7.65 -21.50
N GLU A 480 -19.77 -8.44 -22.43
CA GLU A 480 -20.33 -9.77 -22.75
C GLU A 480 -20.28 -10.72 -21.56
N HIS A 481 -19.15 -10.78 -20.85
CA HIS A 481 -18.97 -11.61 -19.67
C HIS A 481 -19.92 -11.16 -18.54
N LEU A 482 -19.97 -9.86 -18.24
CA LEU A 482 -20.82 -9.31 -17.18
C LEU A 482 -22.31 -9.54 -17.46
N LEU A 483 -22.77 -9.31 -18.69
CA LEU A 483 -24.16 -9.58 -19.08
C LEU A 483 -24.50 -11.06 -18.95
N LYS A 484 -23.62 -11.95 -19.41
CA LYS A 484 -23.82 -13.40 -19.34
C LYS A 484 -23.95 -13.89 -17.90
N VAL A 485 -22.97 -13.57 -17.04
CA VAL A 485 -22.95 -14.05 -15.66
C VAL A 485 -24.14 -13.51 -14.87
N ILE A 486 -24.48 -12.23 -15.05
CA ILE A 486 -25.62 -11.64 -14.34
C ILE A 486 -26.95 -12.24 -14.81
N ALA A 487 -27.11 -12.52 -16.11
CA ALA A 487 -28.32 -13.19 -16.61
C ALA A 487 -28.47 -14.61 -16.03
N GLU A 488 -27.37 -15.37 -15.94
CA GLU A 488 -27.35 -16.68 -15.27
C GLU A 488 -27.76 -16.56 -13.80
N LEU A 489 -27.20 -15.60 -13.06
CA LEU A 489 -27.56 -15.33 -11.67
C LEU A 489 -29.03 -14.92 -11.50
N GLN A 490 -29.55 -14.06 -12.38
CA GLN A 490 -30.95 -13.60 -12.35
C GLN A 490 -31.95 -14.73 -12.62
N SER A 491 -31.56 -15.73 -13.42
CA SER A 491 -32.40 -16.91 -13.67
C SER A 491 -32.61 -17.78 -12.43
N ILE A 492 -31.70 -17.69 -11.45
CA ILE A 492 -31.73 -18.44 -10.19
C ILE A 492 -32.26 -17.57 -9.03
N ASN A 493 -31.83 -16.31 -8.98
CA ASN A 493 -32.24 -15.33 -7.98
C ASN A 493 -32.54 -13.98 -8.68
N SER A 494 -33.83 -13.68 -8.85
CA SER A 494 -34.31 -12.49 -9.55
C SER A 494 -33.93 -11.16 -8.91
N SER A 495 -33.44 -11.17 -7.65
CA SER A 495 -32.93 -9.98 -6.96
C SER A 495 -31.49 -9.61 -7.36
N CYS A 496 -30.83 -10.42 -8.19
CA CYS A 496 -29.53 -10.06 -8.76
C CYS A 496 -29.67 -8.89 -9.75
N THR A 497 -28.68 -8.01 -9.80
CA THR A 497 -28.79 -6.75 -10.54
C THR A 497 -27.48 -6.39 -11.22
N LEU A 498 -27.58 -5.95 -12.47
CA LEU A 498 -26.56 -5.14 -13.12
C LEU A 498 -27.15 -3.75 -13.32
N GLY A 499 -26.50 -2.72 -12.80
CA GLY A 499 -26.87 -1.33 -13.03
C GLY A 499 -25.72 -0.58 -13.65
N VAL A 500 -25.90 0.01 -14.83
CA VAL A 500 -24.84 0.75 -15.54
C VAL A 500 -25.21 2.22 -15.64
N ALA A 501 -24.33 3.11 -15.18
CA ALA A 501 -24.50 4.55 -15.27
C ALA A 501 -23.52 5.14 -16.30
N CYS A 502 -24.06 5.84 -17.30
CA CYS A 502 -23.31 6.42 -18.40
C CYS A 502 -23.19 7.95 -18.25
N SER A 503 -22.00 8.42 -17.88
CA SER A 503 -21.75 9.83 -17.57
C SER A 503 -21.69 10.73 -18.80
N ARG A 504 -21.40 10.22 -20.00
CA ARG A 504 -21.32 11.02 -21.25
C ARG A 504 -22.33 10.63 -22.34
N GLU A 505 -22.24 9.44 -22.89
CA GLU A 505 -23.17 9.00 -23.95
C GLU A 505 -23.84 7.67 -23.58
N LEU A 506 -25.15 7.61 -23.80
CA LEU A 506 -25.96 6.40 -23.68
C LEU A 506 -26.70 6.21 -25.00
N ILE A 507 -26.22 5.25 -25.81
CA ILE A 507 -26.86 4.90 -27.07
C ILE A 507 -27.78 3.70 -26.85
N GLY A 508 -29.07 3.86 -27.15
CA GLY A 508 -30.10 2.88 -26.85
C GLY A 508 -30.61 2.98 -25.40
N GLN A 509 -31.88 2.64 -25.18
CA GLN A 509 -32.43 2.48 -23.83
C GLN A 509 -32.45 1.00 -23.48
N GLU A 510 -31.57 0.60 -22.57
CA GLU A 510 -31.64 -0.68 -21.88
C GLU A 510 -32.15 -0.43 -20.44
N GLU A 511 -33.06 -1.27 -19.92
CA GLU A 511 -33.69 -1.07 -18.61
C GLU A 511 -32.69 -1.00 -17.45
N ASN A 512 -31.56 -1.70 -17.60
CA ASN A 512 -30.47 -1.74 -16.64
C ASN A 512 -29.50 -0.56 -16.76
N MET A 513 -29.75 0.44 -17.61
CA MET A 513 -28.86 1.59 -17.83
C MET A 513 -29.52 2.94 -17.49
N ILE A 514 -28.73 3.87 -16.94
CA ILE A 514 -29.14 5.26 -16.77
C ILE A 514 -28.10 6.24 -17.33
N LYS A 515 -28.56 7.44 -17.68
CA LYS A 515 -27.71 8.61 -17.90
C LYS A 515 -27.36 9.21 -16.53
N GLY A 516 -26.07 9.39 -16.25
CA GLY A 516 -25.61 9.95 -14.97
C GLY A 516 -24.38 9.21 -14.41
N TYR A 517 -24.18 9.32 -13.11
CA TYR A 517 -23.09 8.64 -12.39
C TYR A 517 -23.57 7.45 -11.56
N VAL A 518 -22.66 6.55 -11.20
CA VAL A 518 -23.00 5.30 -10.51
C VAL A 518 -23.68 5.52 -9.16
N GLN A 519 -23.31 6.57 -8.43
CA GLN A 519 -23.94 6.92 -7.15
C GLN A 519 -25.41 7.33 -7.31
N GLU A 520 -25.80 7.89 -8.46
CA GLU A 520 -27.21 8.19 -8.76
C GLU A 520 -28.00 6.91 -9.01
N TYR A 521 -27.38 5.91 -9.65
CA TYR A 521 -28.00 4.59 -9.81
C TYR A 521 -28.18 3.93 -8.44
N VAL A 522 -27.13 3.90 -7.61
CA VAL A 522 -27.20 3.35 -6.26
C VAL A 522 -28.29 4.05 -5.44
N SER A 523 -28.42 5.38 -5.57
CA SER A 523 -29.51 6.14 -4.96
C SER A 523 -30.90 5.72 -5.46
N LYS A 524 -31.05 5.44 -6.77
CA LYS A 524 -32.32 4.94 -7.34
C LYS A 524 -32.69 3.56 -6.80
N MET A 525 -31.69 2.73 -6.50
CA MET A 525 -31.84 1.37 -5.98
C MET A 525 -31.72 1.31 -4.44
N ALA A 526 -31.82 2.46 -3.76
CA ALA A 526 -31.51 2.58 -2.34
C ALA A 526 -32.30 1.60 -1.47
N ASP A 527 -33.60 1.40 -1.73
CA ASP A 527 -34.42 0.49 -0.94
C ASP A 527 -33.97 -0.96 -1.06
N GLN A 528 -33.67 -1.43 -2.28
CA GLN A 528 -33.14 -2.78 -2.51
C GLN A 528 -31.77 -2.95 -1.86
N VAL A 529 -30.85 -1.99 -2.04
CA VAL A 529 -29.51 -2.08 -1.42
C VAL A 529 -29.63 -2.08 0.11
N ARG A 530 -30.52 -1.26 0.67
CA ARG A 530 -30.78 -1.19 2.12
C ARG A 530 -31.33 -2.51 2.65
N GLU A 531 -32.29 -3.13 1.96
CA GLU A 531 -32.85 -4.46 2.32
C GLU A 531 -31.75 -5.54 2.32
N GLN A 532 -30.97 -5.63 1.23
CA GLN A 532 -29.86 -6.57 1.11
C GLN A 532 -28.83 -6.40 2.25
N VAL A 533 -28.55 -5.17 2.67
CA VAL A 533 -27.59 -4.89 3.73
C VAL A 533 -28.16 -5.16 5.12
N ARG A 534 -29.39 -4.71 5.42
CA ARG A 534 -29.99 -4.79 6.75
C ARG A 534 -30.50 -6.20 7.06
N GLU A 535 -31.21 -6.81 6.13
CA GLU A 535 -31.89 -8.09 6.33
C GLU A 535 -31.01 -9.25 5.87
N GLY A 536 -30.34 -9.09 4.72
CA GLY A 536 -29.48 -10.13 4.15
C GLY A 536 -28.08 -10.20 4.76
N ASN A 537 -27.72 -9.30 5.67
CA ASN A 537 -26.35 -9.19 6.20
C ASN A 537 -25.31 -8.94 5.09
N GLY A 538 -25.69 -8.24 4.01
CA GLY A 538 -24.87 -8.05 2.80
C GLY A 538 -23.55 -7.33 3.03
N VAL A 539 -22.63 -7.51 2.06
CA VAL A 539 -21.33 -6.84 1.99
C VAL A 539 -21.32 -5.88 0.81
N ILE A 540 -20.90 -4.65 1.06
CA ILE A 540 -20.65 -3.63 0.05
C ILE A 540 -19.16 -3.60 -0.25
N MET A 541 -18.80 -3.70 -1.52
CA MET A 541 -17.44 -3.57 -2.02
C MET A 541 -17.39 -2.40 -3.00
N VAL A 542 -16.51 -1.44 -2.77
CA VAL A 542 -16.34 -0.27 -3.65
C VAL A 542 -14.92 -0.25 -4.20
N CYS A 543 -14.80 -0.14 -5.53
CA CYS A 543 -13.51 -0.19 -6.22
C CYS A 543 -13.39 0.90 -7.28
N GLY A 544 -12.32 1.70 -7.24
CA GLY A 544 -12.06 2.73 -8.25
C GLY A 544 -11.27 3.94 -7.75
N ASN A 545 -11.37 5.05 -8.46
CA ASN A 545 -10.67 6.28 -8.11
C ASN A 545 -11.25 6.92 -6.84
N LYS A 546 -10.39 7.17 -5.86
CA LYS A 546 -10.72 7.73 -4.55
C LYS A 546 -11.46 9.07 -4.65
N ASN A 547 -11.01 9.96 -5.53
CA ASN A 547 -11.47 11.33 -5.61
C ASN A 547 -12.82 11.47 -6.33
N THR A 548 -13.09 10.64 -7.34
CA THR A 548 -14.31 10.75 -8.14
C THR A 548 -15.41 9.79 -7.66
N LEU A 549 -15.06 8.53 -7.35
CA LEU A 549 -16.01 7.52 -6.89
C LEU A 549 -16.13 7.48 -5.38
N GLY A 550 -15.00 7.31 -4.70
CA GLY A 550 -14.97 7.04 -3.26
C GLY A 550 -15.80 8.03 -2.47
N LYS A 551 -15.52 9.33 -2.63
CA LYS A 551 -16.26 10.40 -1.95
C LYS A 551 -17.76 10.40 -2.27
N SER A 552 -18.13 10.26 -3.54
CA SER A 552 -19.51 10.38 -4.01
C SER A 552 -20.37 9.19 -3.58
N VAL A 553 -19.83 7.97 -3.69
CA VAL A 553 -20.52 6.75 -3.25
C VAL A 553 -20.67 6.74 -1.74
N MET A 554 -19.63 7.14 -1.00
CA MET A 554 -19.71 7.19 0.46
C MET A 554 -20.79 8.16 0.96
N SER A 555 -20.93 9.33 0.33
CA SER A 555 -22.03 10.26 0.66
C SER A 555 -23.40 9.68 0.34
N VAL A 556 -23.59 9.05 -0.83
CA VAL A 556 -24.89 8.40 -1.14
C VAL A 556 -25.20 7.26 -0.17
N LEU A 557 -24.20 6.47 0.24
CA LEU A 557 -24.38 5.42 1.23
C LEU A 557 -24.77 5.99 2.60
N SER A 558 -24.15 7.08 3.06
CA SER A 558 -24.43 7.67 4.38
C SER A 558 -25.70 8.51 4.44
N ASP A 559 -26.08 9.12 3.33
CA ASP A 559 -27.11 10.18 3.29
C ASP A 559 -28.44 9.68 2.72
N VAL A 560 -28.42 8.63 1.89
CA VAL A 560 -29.60 8.15 1.14
C VAL A 560 -29.90 6.67 1.39
N VAL A 561 -28.90 5.80 1.26
CA VAL A 561 -29.11 4.34 1.33
C VAL A 561 -29.22 3.88 2.78
N LEU A 562 -28.26 4.28 3.61
CA LEU A 562 -28.15 3.95 5.03
C LEU A 562 -28.08 5.24 5.86
N SER A 563 -27.64 5.13 7.11
CA SER A 563 -27.19 6.25 7.94
C SER A 563 -25.66 6.25 8.12
N SER A 564 -25.10 7.39 8.53
CA SER A 564 -23.66 7.50 8.85
C SER A 564 -23.20 6.47 9.89
N ASP A 565 -23.99 6.27 10.96
CA ASP A 565 -23.68 5.28 12.01
C ASP A 565 -23.68 3.85 11.49
N GLU A 566 -24.59 3.51 10.58
CA GLU A 566 -24.64 2.20 9.93
C GLU A 566 -23.43 1.99 9.02
N VAL A 567 -23.04 3.01 8.25
CA VAL A 567 -21.83 2.95 7.41
C VAL A 567 -20.59 2.69 8.26
N ASP A 568 -20.43 3.40 9.38
CA ASP A 568 -19.30 3.20 10.30
C ASP A 568 -19.36 1.84 11.01
N LYS A 569 -20.56 1.32 11.29
CA LYS A 569 -20.75 -0.05 11.77
C LYS A 569 -20.29 -1.07 10.71
N LEU A 570 -20.71 -0.92 9.45
CA LEU A 570 -20.30 -1.82 8.37
C LEU A 570 -18.78 -1.81 8.15
N LYS A 571 -18.13 -0.63 8.24
CA LYS A 571 -16.67 -0.53 8.22
C LYS A 571 -16.03 -1.36 9.33
N ARG A 572 -16.50 -1.23 10.57
CA ARG A 572 -15.98 -2.00 11.74
C ARG A 572 -16.21 -3.51 11.60
N GLU A 573 -17.32 -3.90 10.99
CA GLU A 573 -17.68 -5.31 10.75
C GLU A 573 -17.03 -5.91 9.49
N ASN A 574 -16.17 -5.16 8.78
CA ASN A 574 -15.61 -5.54 7.48
C ASN A 574 -16.67 -5.92 6.43
N ARG A 575 -17.83 -5.26 6.49
CA ARG A 575 -18.95 -5.40 5.55
C ARG A 575 -19.08 -4.22 4.58
N LEU A 576 -18.25 -3.19 4.75
CA LEU A 576 -18.00 -2.16 3.75
C LEU A 576 -16.49 -2.18 3.44
N ILE A 577 -16.15 -2.68 2.25
CA ILE A 577 -14.79 -2.88 1.77
C ILE A 577 -14.51 -1.83 0.70
N LEU A 578 -13.38 -1.13 0.82
CA LEU A 578 -12.99 -0.05 -0.08
C LEU A 578 -11.59 -0.32 -0.62
N GLU A 579 -11.48 -0.51 -1.93
CA GLU A 579 -10.19 -0.53 -2.65
C GLU A 579 -10.14 0.69 -3.57
N LEU A 580 -9.61 1.79 -3.04
CA LEU A 580 -9.60 3.08 -3.70
C LEU A 580 -8.16 3.53 -3.96
N TRP A 581 -7.91 4.14 -5.11
CA TRP A 581 -6.60 4.67 -5.48
C TRP A 581 -6.69 6.07 -6.09
N ASN A 582 -5.56 6.76 -6.12
CA ASN A 582 -5.39 7.96 -6.94
C ASN A 582 -4.84 7.52 -8.32
N GLU A 583 -5.43 8.04 -9.40
CA GLU A 583 -4.89 7.89 -10.76
C GLU A 583 -3.89 9.00 -11.08
#